data_AF-A0A1M3FUK6-F1
#
_entry.id   AF-A0A1M3FUK6-F1
#
_cell.length_a   1.000
_cell.length_b   1.000
_cell.length_c   1.000
_cell.angle_alpha   90.00
_cell.angle_beta   90.00
_cell.angle_gamma   90.00
#
_symmetry.space_group_name_H-M   'P 1'
#
loop_
_entity.id
_entity.type
_entity.pdbx_description
1 polymer ?
#
loop_
_entity_poly.entity_id
_entity_poly.type
_entity_poly.pdbx_seq_one_letter_code
_entity_poly.pdbx_strand_id
1 'polypeptide(L)'
;MRVLIITIVSIWSCLSGCTKDSEHRPYSLLNVRFLGDEEDIRMETVQGDWNFVSHTATITATGYKFESFFLNLPQIVNTGAYPNISIDNISLSDGLDFLPLRLTSGVITITHFDSVTVKGEFRVSLEDEFNGAENRTIVGGFSIYQ
;
A
#
# COMPACT_ATOMS: atom_id res chain seq x y z
N MET A 1 72.64 -20.46 -17.83
CA MET A 1 71.86 -21.50 -17.13
C MET A 1 70.42 -21.00 -17.05
N ARG A 2 69.50 -21.65 -17.77
CA ARG A 2 68.07 -21.30 -17.79
C ARG A 2 67.42 -21.85 -16.53
N VAL A 3 66.68 -21.02 -15.80
CA VAL A 3 65.69 -21.50 -14.82
C VAL A 3 64.39 -20.76 -15.11
N LEU A 4 63.44 -21.53 -15.63
CA LEU A 4 62.02 -21.20 -15.76
C LEU A 4 61.41 -21.24 -14.34
N ILE A 5 60.69 -20.21 -13.93
CA ILE A 5 59.71 -20.34 -12.83
C ILE A 5 58.40 -19.71 -13.29
N ILE A 6 57.44 -20.59 -13.52
CA ILE A 6 56.02 -20.32 -13.79
C ILE A 6 55.37 -20.05 -12.43
N THR A 7 54.71 -18.91 -12.26
CA THR A 7 53.81 -18.75 -11.09
C THR A 7 52.59 -17.88 -11.42
N ILE A 8 51.50 -18.60 -11.73
CA ILE A 8 50.14 -18.50 -11.18
C ILE A 8 49.36 -17.17 -11.34
N VAL A 9 48.38 -17.28 -12.23
CA VAL A 9 47.18 -16.46 -12.40
C VAL A 9 46.52 -16.12 -11.06
N SER A 10 46.40 -14.84 -10.76
CA SER A 10 45.62 -14.33 -9.62
C SER A 10 44.39 -13.58 -10.13
N ILE A 11 43.40 -14.33 -10.63
CA ILE A 11 42.04 -13.84 -10.90
C ILE A 11 41.17 -14.38 -9.78
N TRP A 12 41.12 -13.66 -8.66
CA TRP A 12 39.98 -13.70 -7.73
C TRP A 12 40.16 -12.65 -6.64
N SER A 13 39.37 -11.59 -6.71
CA SER A 13 39.07 -10.75 -5.56
C SER A 13 37.61 -10.35 -5.68
N CYS A 14 36.77 -11.28 -5.23
CA CYS A 14 35.53 -11.01 -4.50
C CYS A 14 34.68 -9.84 -4.99
N LEU A 15 33.82 -10.14 -5.97
CA LEU A 15 32.47 -9.59 -6.01
C LEU A 15 31.76 -9.99 -4.71
N SER A 16 31.91 -9.18 -3.66
CA SER A 16 31.17 -9.32 -2.40
C SER A 16 30.77 -7.94 -1.89
N GLY A 17 30.23 -7.14 -2.80
CA GLY A 17 29.29 -6.07 -2.48
C GLY A 17 27.89 -6.55 -2.82
N CYS A 18 27.45 -7.67 -2.22
CA CYS A 18 26.04 -7.95 -2.15
C CYS A 18 25.51 -6.95 -1.11
N THR A 19 25.12 -5.76 -1.57
CA THR A 19 24.22 -4.93 -0.78
C THR A 19 23.05 -5.84 -0.49
N LYS A 20 22.93 -6.27 0.77
CA LYS A 20 21.63 -6.68 1.28
C LYS A 20 20.80 -5.43 1.08
N ASP A 21 20.09 -5.35 -0.04
CA ASP A 21 19.00 -4.41 -0.19
C ASP A 21 18.25 -4.53 1.11
N SER A 22 18.19 -3.43 1.85
CA SER A 22 17.35 -3.38 3.02
C SER A 22 15.98 -3.71 2.47
N GLU A 23 15.53 -4.96 2.67
CA GLU A 23 14.14 -5.33 2.52
C GLU A 23 13.42 -4.33 3.40
N HIS A 24 12.91 -3.29 2.76
CA HIS A 24 12.05 -2.30 3.37
C HIS A 24 10.78 -3.10 3.58
N ARG A 25 10.71 -3.77 4.75
CA ARG A 25 9.50 -4.48 5.15
C ARG A 25 8.42 -3.40 5.17
N PRO A 26 7.37 -3.51 4.36
CA PRO A 26 6.31 -2.54 4.41
C PRO A 26 5.62 -2.73 5.76
N TYR A 27 6.00 -1.91 6.74
CA TYR A 27 5.33 -1.85 8.01
C TYR A 27 4.04 -1.06 7.76
N SER A 28 3.08 -1.74 7.15
CA SER A 28 1.74 -1.20 6.98
C SER A 28 0.74 -2.26 7.39
N LEU A 29 -0.21 -1.83 8.20
CA LEU A 29 -1.36 -2.64 8.59
C LEU A 29 -2.57 -2.06 7.87
N LEU A 30 -3.32 -2.93 7.21
CA LEU A 30 -4.57 -2.63 6.55
C LEU A 30 -5.60 -3.66 7.00
N ASN A 31 -6.73 -3.19 7.48
CA ASN A 31 -7.93 -3.99 7.62
C ASN A 31 -9.01 -3.35 6.75
N VAL A 32 -9.64 -4.15 5.89
CA VAL A 32 -10.66 -3.66 4.96
C VAL A 32 -11.67 -4.75 4.69
N ARG A 33 -12.95 -4.37 4.61
CA ARG A 33 -14.05 -5.23 4.20
C ARG A 33 -15.12 -4.42 3.49
N PHE A 34 -15.98 -5.12 2.76
CA PHE A 34 -17.25 -4.54 2.36
C PHE A 34 -18.21 -4.48 3.55
N LEU A 35 -19.00 -3.41 3.61
CA LEU A 35 -19.99 -3.21 4.64
C LEU A 35 -21.08 -4.29 4.53
N GLY A 36 -21.27 -5.05 5.60
CA GLY A 36 -22.20 -6.18 5.64
C GLY A 36 -21.50 -7.52 5.78
N ASP A 37 -20.23 -7.60 5.36
CA ASP A 37 -19.41 -8.81 5.53
C ASP A 37 -18.92 -8.95 6.98
N GLU A 38 -18.85 -10.17 7.48
CA GLU A 38 -18.41 -10.44 8.86
C GLU A 38 -16.89 -10.37 9.03
N GLU A 39 -16.13 -10.74 8.00
CA GLU A 39 -14.68 -10.85 8.04
C GLU A 39 -13.99 -9.78 7.19
N ASP A 40 -12.78 -9.40 7.61
CA ASP A 40 -11.87 -8.58 6.80
C ASP A 40 -11.29 -9.39 5.64
N ILE A 41 -11.09 -8.72 4.50
CA ILE A 41 -10.42 -9.28 3.34
C ILE A 41 -8.97 -9.57 3.72
N ARG A 42 -8.56 -10.83 3.54
CA ARG A 42 -7.18 -11.25 3.76
C ARG A 42 -6.30 -10.82 2.60
N MET A 43 -5.52 -9.78 2.83
CA MET A 43 -4.50 -9.32 1.89
C MET A 43 -3.25 -10.22 1.96
N GLU A 44 -2.74 -10.61 0.80
CA GLU A 44 -1.47 -11.34 0.66
C GLU A 44 -0.28 -10.39 0.79
N THR A 45 -0.38 -9.22 0.14
CA THR A 45 0.63 -8.16 0.24
C THR A 45 -0.01 -6.87 0.71
N VAL A 46 0.68 -6.14 1.58
CA VAL A 46 0.32 -4.79 1.99
C VAL A 46 1.61 -3.98 2.00
N GLN A 47 1.69 -2.99 1.12
CA GLN A 47 2.79 -2.05 1.01
C GLN A 47 2.30 -0.67 1.37
N GLY A 48 2.95 -0.01 2.32
CA GLY A 48 2.64 1.36 2.68
C GLY A 48 3.89 2.20 2.80
N ASP A 49 3.78 3.45 2.40
CA ASP A 49 4.84 4.46 2.50
C ASP A 49 4.28 5.73 3.14
N TRP A 50 4.95 6.19 4.19
CA TRP A 50 4.67 7.47 4.83
C TRP A 50 5.86 8.40 4.64
N ASN A 51 5.67 9.38 3.76
CA ASN A 51 6.67 10.41 3.52
C ASN A 51 6.33 11.65 4.33
N PHE A 52 7.00 11.83 5.47
CA PHE A 52 6.80 12.99 6.33
C PHE A 52 7.23 14.33 5.68
N VAL A 53 8.13 14.31 4.70
CA VAL A 53 8.57 15.53 4.01
C VAL A 53 7.47 16.05 3.10
N SER A 54 6.88 15.19 2.26
CA SER A 54 5.77 15.56 1.39
C SER A 54 4.40 15.47 2.07
N HIS A 55 4.35 14.97 3.30
CA HIS A 55 3.12 14.63 4.03
C HIS A 55 2.19 13.71 3.22
N THR A 56 2.77 12.71 2.56
CA THR A 56 2.04 11.78 1.68
C THR A 56 2.00 10.40 2.28
N ALA A 57 0.80 9.86 2.41
CA ALA A 57 0.58 8.48 2.83
C ALA A 57 0.06 7.66 1.64
N THR A 58 0.70 6.53 1.35
CA THR A 58 0.23 5.60 0.32
C THR A 58 0.11 4.18 0.85
N ILE A 59 -0.88 3.42 0.37
CA ILE A 59 -0.97 1.98 0.52
C ILE A 59 -1.34 1.35 -0.82
N THR A 60 -0.66 0.26 -1.17
CA THR A 60 -1.09 -0.71 -2.17
C THR A 60 -1.19 -2.08 -1.51
N ALA A 61 -2.25 -2.82 -1.79
CA ALA A 61 -2.40 -4.17 -1.29
C ALA A 61 -3.05 -5.08 -2.33
N THR A 62 -2.66 -6.36 -2.32
CA THR A 62 -3.23 -7.39 -3.18
C THR A 62 -3.70 -8.56 -2.32
N GLY A 63 -4.91 -9.06 -2.59
CA GLY A 63 -5.51 -10.21 -1.92
C GLY A 63 -5.30 -11.52 -2.68
N TYR A 64 -5.68 -12.61 -2.03
CA TYR A 64 -5.52 -13.98 -2.55
C TYR A 64 -6.44 -14.32 -3.73
N LYS A 65 -7.55 -13.60 -3.88
CA LYS A 65 -8.52 -13.79 -4.97
C LYS A 65 -8.44 -12.66 -5.99
N PHE A 66 -7.25 -12.05 -6.12
CA PHE A 66 -7.00 -10.88 -6.98
C PHE A 66 -7.69 -9.60 -6.52
N GLU A 67 -8.11 -9.53 -5.25
CA GLU A 67 -8.53 -8.25 -4.67
C GLU A 67 -7.38 -7.25 -4.78
N SER A 68 -7.69 -5.99 -5.05
CA SER A 68 -6.69 -4.92 -5.08
C SER A 68 -7.21 -3.71 -4.34
N PHE A 69 -6.39 -3.20 -3.42
CA PHE A 69 -6.68 -2.01 -2.64
C PHE A 69 -5.62 -0.95 -2.88
N PHE A 70 -6.08 0.29 -2.98
CA PHE A 70 -5.23 1.46 -3.14
C PHE A 70 -5.68 2.57 -2.19
N LEU A 71 -4.70 3.25 -1.60
CA LEU A 71 -4.87 4.46 -0.82
C LEU A 71 -3.76 5.44 -1.19
N ASN A 72 -4.09 6.70 -1.46
CA ASN A 72 -3.14 7.79 -1.67
C ASN A 72 -3.70 9.10 -1.11
N LEU A 73 -3.07 9.59 -0.05
CA LEU A 73 -3.46 10.76 0.71
C LEU A 73 -2.28 11.75 0.76
N PRO A 74 -2.15 12.62 -0.25
CA PRO A 74 -1.16 13.71 -0.21
C PRO A 74 -1.55 14.80 0.81
N GLN A 75 -0.57 15.55 1.29
CA GLN A 75 -0.80 16.75 2.11
C GLN A 75 -1.57 16.52 3.43
N ILE A 76 -1.28 15.44 4.15
CA ILE A 76 -1.81 15.23 5.51
C ILE A 76 -1.13 16.21 6.47
N VAL A 77 -1.82 17.30 6.80
CA VAL A 77 -1.31 18.37 7.68
C VAL A 77 -2.09 18.51 9.00
N ASN A 78 -3.20 17.79 9.14
CA ASN A 78 -4.05 17.79 10.32
C ASN A 78 -4.78 16.44 10.48
N THR A 79 -5.19 16.16 11.72
CA THR A 79 -6.11 15.06 12.02
C THR A 79 -7.55 15.46 11.69
N GLY A 80 -8.44 14.47 11.58
CA GLY A 80 -9.85 14.65 11.25
C GLY A 80 -10.19 14.19 9.83
N ALA A 81 -11.33 14.63 9.31
CA ALA A 81 -11.80 14.24 7.99
C ALA A 81 -10.87 14.79 6.90
N TYR A 82 -10.36 13.90 6.06
CA TYR A 82 -9.56 14.25 4.90
C TYR A 82 -10.48 14.83 3.80
N PRO A 83 -10.18 16.01 3.24
CA PRO A 83 -11.08 16.72 2.35
C PRO A 83 -11.05 16.16 0.92
N ASN A 84 -12.13 16.40 0.16
CA ASN A 84 -12.20 16.20 -1.30
C ASN A 84 -11.75 14.81 -1.79
N ILE A 85 -12.12 13.75 -1.07
CA ILE A 85 -11.78 12.38 -1.47
C ILE A 85 -12.40 12.04 -2.83
N SER A 86 -11.62 11.37 -3.68
CA SER A 86 -12.05 10.82 -4.97
C SER A 86 -11.64 9.34 -5.09
N ILE A 87 -11.98 8.72 -6.22
CA ILE A 87 -11.54 7.38 -6.57
C ILE A 87 -10.01 7.28 -6.67
N ASP A 88 -9.31 8.39 -6.94
CA ASP A 88 -7.85 8.47 -6.99
C ASP A 88 -7.20 8.51 -5.60
N ASN A 89 -8.00 8.64 -4.54
CA ASN A 89 -7.51 8.58 -3.17
C ASN A 89 -7.70 7.21 -2.54
N ILE A 90 -8.79 6.51 -2.89
CA ILE A 90 -9.09 5.21 -2.29
C ILE A 90 -9.95 4.37 -3.24
N SER A 91 -9.59 3.10 -3.39
CA SER A 91 -10.36 2.13 -4.14
C SER A 91 -10.11 0.70 -3.64
N LEU A 92 -11.11 -0.16 -3.85
CA LEU A 92 -11.02 -1.59 -3.61
C LEU A 92 -11.78 -2.32 -4.73
N SER A 93 -11.08 -3.18 -5.47
CA SER A 93 -11.70 -4.19 -6.33
C SER A 93 -11.65 -5.55 -5.66
N ASP A 94 -12.66 -6.39 -5.88
CA ASP A 94 -12.66 -7.78 -5.42
C ASP A 94 -12.02 -8.76 -6.41
N GLY A 95 -11.50 -8.25 -7.53
CA GLY A 95 -10.79 -9.04 -8.53
C GLY A 95 -11.67 -9.88 -9.45
N LEU A 96 -12.99 -9.87 -9.28
CA LEU A 96 -13.92 -10.70 -10.05
C LEU A 96 -14.98 -9.86 -10.77
N ASP A 97 -15.91 -9.29 -10.02
CA ASP A 97 -17.12 -8.66 -10.54
C ASP A 97 -17.35 -7.25 -10.00
N PHE A 98 -16.49 -6.76 -9.09
CA PHE A 98 -16.51 -5.38 -8.62
C PHE A 98 -15.22 -4.64 -8.97
N LEU A 99 -15.30 -3.70 -9.93
CA LEU A 99 -14.21 -2.82 -10.34
C LEU A 99 -14.64 -1.34 -10.21
N PRO A 100 -14.35 -0.69 -9.07
CA PRO A 100 -14.91 0.63 -8.78
C PRO A 100 -14.45 1.70 -9.76
N LEU A 101 -15.40 2.44 -10.33
CA LEU A 101 -15.17 3.52 -11.29
C LEU A 101 -15.27 4.90 -10.64
N ARG A 102 -16.10 5.04 -9.61
CA ARG A 102 -16.30 6.32 -8.91
C ARG A 102 -16.48 6.14 -7.41
N LEU A 103 -15.98 7.12 -6.66
CA LEU A 103 -16.36 7.32 -5.26
C LEU A 103 -17.64 8.15 -5.22
N THR A 104 -18.68 7.62 -4.59
CA THR A 104 -20.01 8.29 -4.54
C THR A 104 -20.24 9.03 -3.23
N SER A 105 -19.68 8.54 -2.13
CA SER A 105 -19.75 9.20 -0.81
C SER A 105 -18.77 8.59 0.16
N GLY A 106 -18.55 9.25 1.31
CA GLY A 106 -17.80 8.67 2.40
C GLY A 106 -16.89 9.65 3.11
N VAL A 107 -16.05 9.11 3.98
CA VAL A 107 -15.04 9.84 4.71
C VAL A 107 -13.81 8.97 4.92
N ILE A 108 -12.64 9.61 4.86
CA ILE A 108 -11.39 9.09 5.40
C ILE A 108 -11.04 10.00 6.57
N THR A 109 -10.77 9.43 7.74
CA THR A 109 -10.42 10.18 8.95
C THR A 109 -8.98 9.87 9.33
N ILE A 110 -8.13 10.89 9.35
CA ILE A 110 -6.78 10.80 9.90
C ILE A 110 -6.89 10.87 11.42
N THR A 111 -6.55 9.79 12.10
CA THR A 111 -6.66 9.69 13.57
C THR A 111 -5.35 10.08 14.26
N HIS A 112 -4.22 9.88 13.59
CA HIS A 112 -2.89 10.24 14.09
C HIS A 112 -1.92 10.44 12.93
N PHE A 113 -1.01 11.40 13.04
CA PHE A 113 0.21 11.41 12.24
C PHE A 113 1.35 12.10 12.99
N ASP A 114 2.57 11.62 12.75
CA ASP A 114 3.81 12.23 13.22
C ASP A 114 4.93 11.96 12.20
N SER A 115 6.19 12.17 12.60
CA SER A 115 7.33 11.96 11.70
C SER A 115 7.58 10.52 11.29
N VAL A 116 7.00 9.53 11.97
CA VAL A 116 7.29 8.11 11.75
C VAL A 116 6.04 7.29 11.42
N THR A 117 4.85 7.81 11.66
CA THR A 117 3.61 7.05 11.53
C THR A 117 2.46 7.92 11.09
N VAL A 118 1.57 7.34 10.28
CA VAL A 118 0.24 7.88 9.99
C VAL A 118 -0.81 6.78 10.16
N LYS A 119 -1.95 7.13 10.75
CA LYS A 119 -3.07 6.22 11.02
C LYS A 119 -4.37 6.87 10.63
N GLY A 120 -5.32 6.05 10.20
CA GLY A 120 -6.64 6.51 9.89
C GLY A 120 -7.65 5.40 9.71
N GLU A 121 -8.88 5.82 9.51
CA GLU A 121 -10.04 4.97 9.29
C GLU A 121 -10.80 5.48 8.08
N PHE A 122 -11.51 4.59 7.40
CA PHE A 122 -12.32 4.97 6.25
C PHE A 122 -13.66 4.26 6.22
N ARG A 123 -14.64 4.96 5.66
CA ARG A 123 -15.93 4.44 5.25
C ARG A 123 -16.30 5.13 3.95
N VAL A 124 -16.14 4.46 2.82
CA VAL A 124 -16.37 5.04 1.50
C VAL A 124 -17.24 4.14 0.65
N SER A 125 -18.14 4.74 -0.11
CA SER A 125 -19.03 4.04 -1.04
C SER A 125 -18.51 4.22 -2.45
N LEU A 126 -18.25 3.10 -3.09
CA LEU A 126 -17.69 2.99 -4.42
C LEU A 126 -18.76 2.44 -5.33
N GLU A 127 -18.87 3.01 -6.51
CA GLU A 127 -19.78 2.51 -7.53
C GLU A 127 -19.00 1.91 -8.69
N ASP A 128 -19.54 0.81 -9.17
CA ASP A 128 -19.13 0.07 -10.35
C ASP A 128 -20.28 0.04 -11.37
N GLU A 129 -19.92 -0.02 -12.65
CA GLU A 129 -20.83 -0.24 -13.78
C GLU A 129 -20.48 -1.52 -14.57
N PHE A 130 -19.45 -2.26 -14.15
CA PHE A 130 -19.04 -3.54 -14.71
C PHE A 130 -20.08 -4.61 -14.34
N ASN A 131 -20.78 -5.16 -15.35
CA ASN A 131 -21.88 -6.13 -15.20
C ASN A 131 -23.16 -5.61 -14.50
N GLY A 132 -23.31 -4.30 -14.35
CA GLY A 132 -24.49 -3.65 -13.75
C GLY A 132 -24.07 -2.53 -12.81
N ALA A 133 -25.00 -1.61 -12.50
CA ALA A 133 -24.72 -0.56 -11.54
C ALA A 133 -24.76 -1.15 -10.12
N GLU A 134 -23.60 -1.30 -9.49
CA GLU A 134 -23.48 -1.74 -8.10
C GLU A 134 -22.82 -0.65 -7.26
N ASN A 135 -23.34 -0.41 -6.06
CA ASN A 135 -22.72 0.50 -5.10
C ASN A 135 -22.41 -0.25 -3.81
N ARG A 136 -21.11 -0.36 -3.48
CA ARG A 136 -20.64 -1.06 -2.29
C ARG A 136 -19.87 -0.10 -1.40
N THR A 137 -20.14 -0.17 -0.10
CA THR A 137 -19.37 0.57 0.89
C THR A 137 -18.22 -0.30 1.39
N ILE A 138 -17.01 0.24 1.41
CA ILE A 138 -15.87 -0.36 2.11
C ILE A 138 -15.65 0.35 3.44
N VAL A 139 -15.26 -0.42 4.45
CA VAL A 139 -14.92 0.07 5.78
C VAL A 139 -13.61 -0.53 6.23
N GLY A 140 -12.82 0.24 6.98
CA GLY A 140 -11.51 -0.24 7.38
C GLY A 140 -10.66 0.78 8.13
N GLY A 141 -9.44 0.36 8.39
CA GLY A 141 -8.43 1.13 9.09
C GLY A 141 -7.05 0.89 8.49
N PHE A 142 -6.17 1.86 8.65
CA PHE A 142 -4.79 1.76 8.22
C PHE A 142 -3.81 2.32 9.27
N SER A 143 -2.62 1.76 9.28
CA SER A 143 -1.45 2.29 9.98
C SER A 143 -0.22 2.08 9.10
N ILE A 144 0.47 3.17 8.76
CA ILE A 144 1.67 3.15 7.91
C ILE A 144 2.83 3.67 8.74
N TYR A 145 3.93 2.93 8.75
CA TYR A 145 5.17 3.30 9.43
C TYR A 145 6.25 3.56 8.38
N GLN A 146 7.11 4.54 8.65
CA GLN A 146 8.29 4.86 7.82
C GLN A 146 9.45 3.86 8.04
#